data_AF-A0A939REP0-F1
#
_entry.id   AF-A0A939REP0-F1
#
_cell.length_a   1.000
_cell.length_b   1.000
_cell.length_c   1.000
_cell.angle_alpha   90.00
_cell.angle_beta   90.00
_cell.angle_gamma   90.00
#
_symmetry.space_group_name_H-M   'P 1'
#
loop_
_entity.id
_entity.type
_entity.pdbx_description
1 polymer ?
#
loop_
_entity_poly.entity_id
_entity_poly.type
_entity_poly.pdbx_seq_one_letter_code
_entity_poly.pdbx_strand_id
1 'polypeptide(L)'
;YEYYTGIIFHAFTYDVGEPIASGGRYDNLVGQYGKKAAAIGMTIVTDKLLLALSRQGLLSKDTDKPVEIISSERSQSDAVKRAVELRREGKSCTITYNN
;
A
#
# COMPACT_ATOMS: atom_id res chain seq x y z
N TYR A 1 -13.54 14.76 18.03
CA TYR A 1 -14.48 13.63 17.99
C TYR A 1 -15.95 14.06 17.93
N GLU A 2 -16.29 15.35 18.15
CA GLU A 2 -17.70 15.81 18.20
C GLU A 2 -18.36 16.09 16.84
N TYR A 3 -18.10 15.26 15.82
CA TYR A 3 -18.81 15.38 14.54
C TYR A 3 -19.70 14.16 14.23
N TYR A 4 -19.61 13.09 15.03
CA TYR A 4 -20.50 11.94 14.90
C TYR A 4 -21.89 12.27 15.44
N THR A 5 -22.92 11.84 14.72
CA THR A 5 -24.34 12.10 15.01
C THR A 5 -25.11 10.82 15.37
N GLY A 6 -24.43 9.68 15.46
CA GLY A 6 -25.06 8.39 15.71
C GLY A 6 -24.04 7.28 16.00
N ILE A 7 -24.21 6.14 15.34
CA ILE A 7 -23.37 4.94 15.56
C ILE A 7 -21.88 5.27 15.33
N ILE A 8 -21.02 4.72 16.19
CA ILE A 8 -19.56 4.79 16.09
C ILE A 8 -19.02 3.35 16.04
N PHE A 9 -18.05 3.10 15.17
CA PHE A 9 -17.39 1.81 14.99
C PHE A 9 -15.90 1.91 15.31
N HIS A 10 -15.37 0.84 15.93
CA HIS A 10 -13.95 0.61 16.08
C HIS A 10 -13.64 -0.83 15.67
N ALA A 11 -12.61 -1.04 14.87
CA ALA A 11 -12.13 -2.36 14.48
C ALA A 11 -10.81 -2.66 15.18
N PHE A 12 -10.71 -3.85 15.78
CA PHE A 12 -9.53 -4.31 16.50
C PHE A 12 -9.01 -5.60 15.87
N THR A 13 -7.72 -5.85 16.03
CA THR A 13 -7.06 -7.09 15.65
C THR A 13 -6.03 -7.46 16.71
N TYR A 14 -5.59 -8.72 16.68
CA TYR A 14 -4.59 -9.23 17.61
C TYR A 14 -3.27 -8.46 17.49
N ASP A 15 -2.53 -8.43 18.60
CA ASP A 15 -1.16 -7.93 18.67
C ASP A 15 -0.97 -6.43 18.37
N VAL A 16 -2.03 -5.60 18.42
CA VAL A 16 -1.92 -4.13 18.26
C VAL A 16 -2.30 -3.37 19.53
N GLY A 17 -3.36 -3.79 20.22
CA GLY A 17 -3.79 -3.18 21.50
C GLY A 17 -4.62 -1.88 21.36
N GLU A 18 -4.88 -1.44 20.13
CA GLU A 18 -5.66 -0.24 19.81
C GLU A 18 -6.43 -0.42 18.48
N PRO A 19 -7.45 0.42 18.18
CA PRO A 19 -8.22 0.28 16.95
C PRO A 19 -7.35 0.46 15.70
N ILE A 20 -7.45 -0.48 14.75
CA ILE A 20 -6.86 -0.37 13.40
C ILE A 20 -7.75 0.39 12.43
N ALA A 21 -9.03 0.55 12.76
CA ALA A 21 -9.95 1.41 12.03
C ALA A 21 -10.97 2.03 12.97
N SER A 22 -11.39 3.25 12.65
CA SER A 22 -12.41 4.00 13.40
C SER A 22 -13.35 4.68 12.43
N GLY A 23 -14.63 4.77 12.79
CA GLY A 23 -15.64 5.36 11.92
C GLY A 23 -16.96 5.62 12.63
N GLY A 24 -17.94 6.10 11.88
CA GLY A 24 -19.26 6.37 12.41
C GLY A 24 -20.13 7.17 11.46
N ARG A 25 -21.35 7.46 11.92
CA ARG A 25 -22.33 8.30 11.20
C ARG A 25 -22.11 9.78 11.54
N TYR A 26 -22.11 10.67 10.54
CA TYR A 26 -21.80 12.10 10.66
C TYR A 26 -22.68 12.98 9.76
N ASP A 27 -23.99 12.99 10.02
CA ASP A 27 -24.98 13.63 9.13
C ASP A 27 -24.83 15.14 8.97
N ASN A 28 -24.23 15.81 9.95
CA ASN A 28 -24.08 17.26 9.95
C ASN A 28 -22.79 17.73 9.25
N LEU A 29 -21.83 16.83 8.99
CA LEU A 29 -20.51 17.20 8.48
C LEU A 29 -20.60 17.73 7.04
N VAL A 30 -21.31 17.03 6.16
CA VAL A 30 -21.49 17.46 4.76
C VAL A 30 -22.24 18.81 4.71
N GLY A 31 -23.12 19.05 5.67
CA GLY A 31 -23.85 20.30 5.83
C GLY A 31 -22.94 21.52 5.98
N GLN A 32 -21.76 21.37 6.59
CA GLN A 32 -20.77 22.45 6.74
C GLN A 32 -20.16 22.89 5.40
N TYR A 33 -20.33 22.10 4.33
CA TYR A 33 -19.82 22.34 2.98
C TYR A 33 -20.93 22.64 1.96
N GLY A 34 -22.15 22.96 2.42
CA GLY A 34 -23.22 23.47 1.55
C GLY A 34 -24.25 22.44 1.08
N LYS A 35 -24.20 21.18 1.56
CA LYS A 35 -25.22 20.16 1.25
C LYS A 35 -25.63 19.39 2.50
N LYS A 36 -26.92 19.44 2.85
CA LYS A 36 -27.48 18.57 3.91
C LYS A 36 -27.59 17.15 3.36
N ALA A 37 -26.73 16.24 3.84
CA ALA A 37 -26.75 14.84 3.45
C ALA A 37 -26.25 13.98 4.62
N ALA A 38 -27.04 12.94 4.96
CA ALA A 38 -26.62 11.93 5.90
C ALA A 38 -25.39 11.17 5.37
N ALA A 39 -24.45 10.84 6.24
CA ALA A 39 -23.20 10.22 5.83
C ALA A 39 -22.65 9.29 6.92
N ILE A 40 -21.96 8.24 6.47
CA ILE A 40 -21.33 7.23 7.31
C ILE A 40 -20.04 6.79 6.64
N GLY A 41 -19.00 6.50 7.42
CA GLY A 41 -17.71 6.12 6.89
C GLY A 41 -16.74 5.70 7.97
N MET A 42 -15.59 5.19 7.54
CA MET A 42 -14.51 4.76 8.42
C MET A 42 -13.15 5.05 7.79
N THR A 43 -12.14 5.14 8.64
CA THR A 43 -10.74 5.28 8.27
C THR A 43 -9.98 4.08 8.81
N ILE A 44 -9.12 3.50 7.97
CA ILE A 44 -8.15 2.47 8.37
C ILE A 44 -6.82 3.15 8.62
N VAL A 45 -6.21 2.89 9.77
CA VAL A 45 -4.88 3.41 10.13
C VAL A 45 -3.84 2.46 9.56
N THR A 46 -3.23 2.85 8.44
CA THR A 46 -2.28 2.01 7.69
C THR A 46 -1.11 1.53 8.54
N ASP A 47 -0.56 2.38 9.41
CA ASP A 47 0.59 2.03 10.25
C ASP A 47 0.24 0.91 11.24
N LYS A 48 -0.96 0.98 11.83
CA LYS A 48 -1.45 -0.05 12.77
C LYS A 48 -1.83 -1.33 12.05
N LEU A 49 -2.42 -1.21 10.85
CA LEU A 49 -2.70 -2.36 10.01
C LEU A 49 -1.39 -3.07 9.59
N LEU A 50 -0.38 -2.32 9.17
CA LEU A 50 0.92 -2.84 8.79
C LEU A 50 1.62 -3.49 9.98
N LEU A 51 1.55 -2.87 11.17
CA LEU A 51 2.06 -3.44 12.42
C LEU A 51 1.37 -4.77 12.75
N ALA A 52 0.03 -4.84 12.61
CA ALA A 52 -0.72 -6.08 12.81
C ALA A 52 -0.26 -7.18 11.85
N LEU A 53 -0.21 -6.88 10.56
CA LEU A 53 0.21 -7.83 9.53
C LEU A 53 1.65 -8.31 9.76
N SER A 54 2.53 -7.42 10.19
CA SER A 54 3.92 -7.76 10.52
C SER A 54 4.01 -8.70 11.72
N ARG A 55 3.34 -8.36 12.84
CA ARG A 55 3.34 -9.16 14.07
C ARG A 55 2.69 -10.54 13.86
N GLN A 56 1.68 -10.61 13.00
CA GLN A 56 0.97 -11.85 12.68
C GLN A 56 1.67 -12.67 11.58
N GLY A 57 2.81 -12.20 11.05
CA GLY A 57 3.55 -12.92 10.01
C GLY A 57 2.81 -13.02 8.67
N LEU A 58 1.87 -12.10 8.41
CA LEU A 58 1.02 -12.06 7.21
C LEU A 58 1.61 -11.19 6.09
N LEU A 59 2.68 -10.46 6.35
CA LEU A 59 3.40 -9.73 5.31
C LEU A 59 4.18 -10.71 4.44
N SER A 60 3.81 -10.79 3.16
CA SER A 60 4.60 -11.45 2.14
C SER A 60 6.00 -10.86 2.12
N LYS A 61 7.02 -11.72 2.12
CA LYS A 61 8.36 -11.28 1.71
C LYS A 61 8.26 -10.99 0.22
N ASP A 62 8.56 -9.75 -0.18
CA ASP A 62 8.64 -9.40 -1.59
C ASP A 62 9.59 -10.38 -2.30
N THR A 63 9.04 -11.25 -3.14
CA THR A 63 9.79 -12.25 -3.90
C THR A 63 10.17 -11.76 -5.29
N ASP A 64 9.71 -10.57 -5.69
CA ASP A 64 9.94 -10.07 -7.05
C ASP A 64 11.30 -9.35 -7.13
N LYS A 65 12.36 -10.13 -6.91
CA LYS A 65 13.72 -9.65 -7.13
C LYS A 65 13.90 -9.33 -8.62
N PRO A 66 14.44 -8.15 -8.97
CA PRO A 66 14.71 -7.82 -10.36
C PRO A 66 15.68 -8.82 -10.98
N VAL A 67 15.47 -9.16 -12.25
CA VAL A 67 16.42 -9.93 -13.06
C VAL A 67 17.69 -9.09 -13.25
N GLU A 68 18.83 -9.63 -12.82
CA GLU A 68 20.12 -8.99 -13.04
C GLU A 68 20.69 -9.34 -14.42
N ILE A 69 21.02 -8.33 -15.22
CA ILE A 69 21.67 -8.43 -16.51
C ILE A 69 23.10 -7.92 -16.33
N ILE A 70 24.08 -8.81 -16.44
CA ILE A 70 25.49 -8.43 -16.36
C ILE A 70 25.98 -8.09 -17.77
N SER A 71 26.54 -6.89 -17.96
CA SER A 71 27.07 -6.40 -19.23
C SER A 71 28.54 -5.99 -19.14
N SER A 72 29.25 -6.17 -20.25
CA SER A 72 30.54 -5.54 -20.52
C SER A 72 30.38 -4.33 -21.45
N GLU A 73 31.44 -3.56 -21.69
CA GLU A 73 31.43 -2.45 -22.66
C GLU A 73 31.05 -2.88 -24.07
N ARG A 74 31.36 -4.12 -24.46
CA ARG A 74 31.09 -4.64 -25.82
C ARG A 74 29.65 -5.13 -25.99
N SER A 75 28.91 -5.34 -24.90
CA SER A 75 27.57 -5.95 -24.91
C SER A 75 26.44 -5.02 -24.48
N GLN A 76 26.69 -3.71 -24.39
CA GLN A 76 25.70 -2.74 -23.89
C GLN A 76 24.39 -2.74 -24.68
N SER A 77 24.48 -2.80 -26.02
CA SER A 77 23.28 -2.82 -26.89
C SER A 77 22.40 -4.04 -26.62
N ASP A 78 23.01 -5.21 -26.40
CA ASP A 78 22.27 -6.45 -26.16
C ASP A 78 21.70 -6.51 -24.74
N ALA A 79 22.40 -5.96 -23.75
CA ALA A 79 21.87 -5.79 -22.40
C ALA A 79 20.62 -4.90 -22.39
N VAL A 80 20.62 -3.80 -23.16
CA VAL A 80 19.46 -2.92 -23.31
C VAL A 80 18.31 -3.62 -24.03
N LYS A 81 18.57 -4.36 -25.12
CA LYS A 81 17.53 -5.16 -25.80
C LYS A 81 16.90 -6.16 -24.85
N ARG A 82 17.72 -6.87 -24.07
CA ARG A 82 17.25 -7.84 -23.10
C ARG A 82 16.40 -7.21 -22.00
N ALA A 83 16.80 -6.03 -21.50
CA ALA A 83 16.01 -5.28 -20.53
C ALA A 83 14.64 -4.85 -21.09
N VAL A 84 14.58 -4.46 -22.37
CA VAL A 84 13.31 -4.10 -23.03
C VAL A 84 12.38 -5.33 -23.12
N GLU A 85 12.91 -6.49 -23.50
CA GLU A 85 12.13 -7.74 -23.53
C GLU A 85 11.57 -8.10 -22.15
N LEU A 86 12.41 -8.08 -21.11
CA LEU A 86 11.99 -8.40 -19.75
C LEU A 86 10.90 -7.45 -19.25
N ARG A 87 11.00 -6.15 -19.55
CA ARG A 87 9.95 -5.18 -19.20
C ARG A 87 8.65 -5.43 -19.95
N ARG A 88 8.71 -5.86 -21.22
CA ARG A 88 7.51 -6.26 -21.99
C ARG A 88 6.84 -7.50 -21.40
N GLU A 89 7.61 -8.39 -20.78
CA GLU A 89 7.11 -9.55 -20.03
C GLU A 89 6.61 -9.18 -18.61
N GLY A 90 6.66 -7.91 -18.22
CA GLY A 90 6.27 -7.45 -16.88
C GLY A 90 7.30 -7.71 -15.78
N LYS A 91 8.52 -8.13 -16.15
CA LYS A 91 9.60 -8.41 -15.19
C LYS A 91 10.41 -7.16 -14.89
N SER A 92 10.71 -6.94 -13.62
CA SER A 92 11.71 -5.96 -13.19
C SER A 92 13.12 -6.44 -13.55
N CYS A 93 14.01 -5.55 -13.98
CA CYS A 93 15.39 -5.88 -14.32
C CYS A 93 16.38 -4.74 -14.06
N THR A 94 17.61 -5.10 -13.71
CA THR A 94 18.74 -4.16 -13.51
C THR A 94 19.90 -4.56 -14.42
N ILE A 95 20.56 -3.58 -15.04
CA ILE A 95 21.80 -3.81 -15.80
C ILE A 95 22.98 -3.41 -14.94
N THR A 96 23.88 -4.35 -14.65
CA THR A 96 25.13 -4.15 -13.91
C THR A 96 26.30 -4.25 -14.88
N TYR A 97 27.25 -3.32 -14.81
CA TYR A 97 28.45 -3.34 -15.65
C TYR A 97 29.62 -3.94 -14.88
N ASN A 98 30.22 -5.00 -15.41
CA ASN A 98 31.48 -5.54 -14.90
C ASN A 98 32.64 -4.94 -15.71
N ASN A 99 33.54 -4.26 -15.00
CA ASN A 99 34.86 -3.84 -15.50
C ASN A 99 35.79 -5.05 -15.67
#